data_AF-A0A852AHH6-F1
#
_entry.id   AF-A0A852AHH6-F1
#
_cell.length_a   1.000
_cell.length_b   1.000
_cell.length_c   1.000
_cell.angle_alpha   90.00
_cell.angle_beta   90.00
_cell.angle_gamma   90.00
#
_symmetry.space_group_name_H-M   'P 1'
#
loop_
_entity.id
_entity.type
_entity.pdbx_description
1 polymer ?
#
loop_
_entity_poly.entity_id
_entity_poly.type
_entity_poly.pdbx_seq_one_letter_code
_entity_poly.pdbx_strand_id
1 'polypeptide(L)'
;MSAAECLVHPWIKPLSRKQALSRSRSSINMRNFRKFNARRKWKLSYNTVSACNRLCRLGREDEELPPLCPQRRCESDPEEERSPRTALQRRRRSSCS
;
A
#
# COMPACT_ATOMS: atom_id res chain seq x y z
N MET A 1 34.65 0.26 7.17
CA MET A 1 33.29 -0.30 7.20
C MET A 1 33.01 -1.02 5.89
N SER A 2 33.61 -2.20 5.74
CA SER A 2 33.30 -3.14 4.67
C SER A 2 32.11 -4.03 5.07
N ALA A 3 31.44 -4.63 4.09
CA ALA A 3 30.37 -5.60 4.37
C ALA A 3 30.88 -6.79 5.20
N ALA A 4 32.12 -7.22 4.96
CA ALA A 4 32.76 -8.31 5.71
C ALA A 4 32.92 -7.96 7.20
N GLU A 5 33.33 -6.73 7.52
CA GLU A 5 33.41 -6.23 8.91
C GLU A 5 32.04 -6.22 9.61
N CYS A 6 30.96 -5.90 8.88
CA CYS A 6 29.61 -5.91 9.45
C CYS A 6 29.15 -7.31 9.85
N LEU A 7 29.51 -8.35 9.08
CA LEU A 7 29.10 -9.73 9.35
C LEU A 7 29.65 -10.29 10.67
N VAL A 8 30.81 -9.79 11.13
CA VAL A 8 31.40 -10.17 12.42
C VAL A 8 30.91 -9.29 13.57
N HIS A 9 30.02 -8.33 13.31
CA HIS A 9 29.50 -7.44 14.35
C HIS A 9 28.66 -8.22 15.38
N PRO A 10 28.79 -7.97 16.70
CA PRO A 10 28.12 -8.75 17.75
C PRO A 10 26.59 -8.80 17.66
N TRP A 11 25.96 -7.81 17.02
CA TRP A 11 24.52 -7.81 16.77
C TRP A 11 24.09 -8.83 15.69
N ILE A 12 24.97 -9.09 14.72
CA ILE A 12 24.75 -10.04 13.62
C ILE A 12 25.26 -11.43 14.03
N LYS A 13 26.49 -11.52 14.54
CA LYS A 13 27.13 -12.75 15.04
C LYS A 13 27.48 -12.59 16.54
N PRO A 14 26.56 -12.96 17.46
CA PRO A 14 26.82 -12.87 18.89
C PRO A 14 28.01 -13.73 19.29
N LEU A 15 28.92 -13.17 20.10
CA LEU A 15 30.11 -13.87 20.62
C LEU A 15 29.85 -14.52 21.97
N SER A 16 28.81 -14.08 22.69
CA SER A 16 28.43 -14.57 24.01
C SER A 16 26.94 -14.86 24.13
N ARG A 17 26.58 -15.83 24.96
CA ARG A 17 25.19 -16.15 25.31
C ARG A 17 24.44 -14.92 25.87
N LYS A 18 25.12 -14.06 26.64
CA LYS A 18 24.52 -12.81 27.17
C LYS A 18 24.09 -11.86 26.04
N GLN A 19 24.90 -11.73 25.00
CA GLN A 19 24.59 -10.91 23.83
C GLN A 19 23.43 -11.50 23.03
N ALA A 20 23.41 -12.82 22.83
CA ALA A 20 22.32 -13.51 22.14
C ALA A 20 20.96 -13.31 22.86
N LEU A 21 20.96 -13.41 24.19
CA LEU A 21 19.78 -13.18 25.03
C LEU A 21 19.34 -11.72 25.04
N SER A 22 20.28 -10.77 25.10
CA SER A 22 19.96 -9.34 25.00
C SER A 22 19.30 -9.03 23.66
N ARG A 23 19.85 -9.56 22.56
CA ARG A 23 19.30 -9.43 21.22
C ARG A 23 17.90 -10.03 21.12
N SER A 24 17.67 -11.24 21.64
CA SER A 24 16.36 -11.91 21.55
C SER A 24 15.27 -11.21 22.35
N ARG A 25 15.63 -10.54 23.46
CA ARG A 25 14.71 -9.75 24.29
C ARG A 25 14.44 -8.35 23.71
N SER A 26 15.28 -7.89 22.78
CA SER A 26 15.14 -6.56 22.19
C SER A 26 14.04 -6.57 21.13
N SER A 27 12.98 -5.81 21.35
CA SER A 27 11.89 -5.64 20.39
C SER A 27 11.99 -4.30 19.65
N ILE A 28 11.60 -4.27 18.38
CA ILE A 28 11.45 -3.02 17.63
C ILE A 28 10.05 -2.40 17.84
N ASN A 29 9.98 -1.07 17.85
CA ASN A 29 8.68 -0.37 17.92
C ASN A 29 7.91 -0.53 16.60
N MET A 30 7.00 -1.51 16.57
CA MET A 30 6.26 -1.85 15.36
C MET A 30 5.26 -0.76 14.95
N ARG A 31 4.75 0.03 15.90
CA ARG A 31 3.83 1.16 15.61
C ARG A 31 4.54 2.21 14.77
N ASN A 32 5.75 2.60 15.17
CA ASN A 32 6.56 3.57 14.42
C ASN A 32 7.03 3.00 13.09
N PHE A 33 7.46 1.73 13.05
CA PHE A 33 7.89 1.08 11.81
C PHE A 33 6.78 1.02 10.75
N ARG A 34 5.55 0.67 11.15
CA ARG A 34 4.37 0.68 10.28
C ARG A 34 4.02 2.08 9.82
N LYS A 35 4.02 3.07 10.73
CA LYS A 35 3.75 4.48 10.40
C LYS A 35 4.77 5.04 9.38
N PHE A 36 6.05 4.72 9.55
CA PHE A 36 7.11 5.10 8.62
C PHE A 36 6.91 4.46 7.24
N ASN A 37 6.66 3.15 7.18
CA ASN A 37 6.43 2.44 5.92
C ASN A 37 5.19 2.94 5.19
N ALA A 38 4.10 3.22 5.93
CA ALA A 38 2.91 3.83 5.37
C ALA A 38 3.27 5.16 4.70
N ARG A 39 3.87 6.11 5.41
CA ARG A 39 4.29 7.40 4.81
C ARG A 39 5.17 7.23 3.58
N ARG A 40 6.13 6.30 3.62
CA ARG A 40 7.02 6.01 2.49
C ARG A 40 6.25 5.48 1.27
N LYS A 41 5.32 4.54 1.46
CA LYS A 41 4.48 4.00 0.37
C LYS A 41 3.56 5.08 -0.21
N TRP A 42 2.94 5.87 0.65
CA TRP A 42 2.02 6.93 0.24
C TRP A 42 2.72 8.10 -0.47
N LYS A 43 4.02 8.32 -0.20
CA LYS A 43 4.81 9.35 -0.89
C LYS A 43 4.83 9.15 -2.41
N LEU A 44 4.95 7.91 -2.89
CA LEU A 44 4.95 7.63 -4.33
C LEU A 44 3.58 7.94 -4.94
N SER A 45 2.51 7.42 -4.36
CA SER A 45 1.14 7.68 -4.83
C SER A 45 0.80 9.18 -4.82
N TYR A 46 1.18 9.89 -3.76
CA TYR A 46 1.02 11.34 -3.67
C TYR A 46 1.80 12.05 -4.79
N ASN A 47 3.05 11.68 -5.01
CA ASN A 47 3.88 12.29 -6.06
C ASN A 47 3.27 12.06 -7.46
N THR A 48 2.79 10.84 -7.74
CA THR A 48 2.13 10.54 -9.02
C THR A 48 0.88 11.40 -9.22
N VAL A 49 -0.03 11.42 -8.25
CA VAL A 49 -1.26 12.24 -8.32
C VAL A 49 -0.92 13.72 -8.44
N SER A 50 0.05 14.20 -7.66
CA SER A 50 0.49 15.60 -7.71
C SER A 50 1.10 15.97 -9.07
N ALA A 51 1.86 15.07 -9.69
CA ALA A 51 2.44 15.28 -11.02
C ALA A 51 1.35 15.34 -12.09
N CYS A 52 0.41 14.38 -12.09
CA CYS A 52 -0.76 14.40 -12.97
C CYS A 52 -1.55 15.69 -12.81
N ASN A 53 -1.85 16.09 -11.56
CA ASN A 53 -2.57 17.33 -11.28
C ASN A 53 -1.84 18.57 -11.79
N ARG A 54 -0.49 18.60 -11.72
CA ARG A 54 0.31 19.72 -12.24
C ARG A 54 0.26 19.77 -13.77
N LEU A 55 0.38 18.62 -14.44
CA LEU A 55 0.29 18.52 -15.89
C LEU A 55 -1.11 18.89 -16.40
N CYS A 56 -2.18 18.43 -15.74
CA CYS A 56 -3.54 18.83 -16.07
C CYS A 56 -3.79 20.34 -15.91
N ARG A 57 -3.05 21.05 -15.04
CA ARG A 57 -3.15 22.51 -14.94
C ARG A 57 -2.36 23.23 -16.04
N LEU A 58 -1.24 22.66 -16.49
CA LEU A 58 -0.40 23.24 -17.54
C LEU A 58 -0.95 22.99 -18.95
N GLY A 59 -1.63 21.88 -19.17
CA GLY A 59 -2.24 21.54 -20.46
C GLY A 59 -3.60 22.19 -20.75
N ARG A 60 -4.02 23.20 -19.96
CA ARG A 60 -5.30 23.91 -20.13
C ARG A 60 -5.20 25.22 -20.90
N GLU A 61 -4.11 25.43 -21.63
CA GLU A 61 -3.89 26.67 -22.35
C GLU A 61 -4.47 26.70 -23.78
N ASP A 62 -5.11 25.65 -24.34
CA ASP A 62 -5.62 25.78 -25.73
C ASP A 62 -6.81 24.89 -26.19
N GLU A 63 -7.54 24.19 -25.31
CA GLU A 63 -8.75 23.49 -25.78
C GLU A 63 -9.83 23.47 -24.69
N GLU A 64 -11.06 23.81 -25.09
CA GLU A 64 -12.33 23.59 -24.38
C GLU A 64 -12.55 22.09 -24.09
N LEU A 65 -11.67 21.47 -23.32
CA LEU A 65 -11.78 20.08 -22.92
C LEU A 65 -12.71 19.98 -21.70
N PRO A 66 -13.79 19.16 -21.79
CA PRO A 66 -14.74 19.00 -20.70
C PRO A 66 -14.03 18.46 -19.45
N PRO A 67 -14.54 18.74 -18.25
CA PRO A 67 -13.79 18.58 -17.01
C PRO A 67 -13.33 17.12 -16.82
N LEU A 68 -12.01 16.91 -16.81
CA LEU A 68 -11.34 15.61 -16.61
C LEU A 68 -11.53 15.00 -15.21
N CYS A 69 -12.39 15.61 -14.38
CA CYS A 69 -13.03 14.95 -13.26
C CYS A 69 -14.50 15.38 -13.27
N PRO A 70 -15.39 14.67 -13.98
CA PRO A 70 -16.81 14.81 -13.73
C PRO A 70 -17.00 14.55 -12.24
N GLN A 71 -17.53 15.54 -11.54
CA GLN A 71 -18.19 15.37 -10.25
C GLN A 71 -18.84 14.00 -10.25
N ARG A 72 -18.41 13.09 -9.37
CA ARG A 72 -18.95 11.73 -9.33
C ARG A 72 -20.46 11.82 -9.12
N ARG A 73 -21.21 11.88 -10.22
CA ARG A 73 -22.58 11.42 -10.25
C ARG A 73 -22.43 9.92 -10.24
N CYS A 74 -22.31 9.37 -9.04
CA CYS A 74 -22.64 7.98 -8.81
C CYS A 74 -24.12 7.87 -9.19
N GLU A 75 -24.41 7.64 -10.47
CA GLU A 75 -25.68 7.05 -10.85
C GLU A 75 -25.60 5.61 -10.33
N SER A 76 -26.06 5.43 -9.10
CA SER A 76 -26.50 4.14 -8.63
C SER A 76 -27.65 3.75 -9.56
N ASP A 77 -27.42 2.73 -10.37
CA ASP A 77 -28.44 2.03 -11.15
C ASP A 77 -29.67 1.81 -10.24
N PRO A 78 -30.86 2.36 -10.55
CA PRO A 78 -32.05 2.03 -9.78
C PRO A 78 -32.33 0.55 -10.03
N GLU A 79 -32.00 -0.30 -9.04
CA GLU A 79 -32.29 -1.73 -9.12
C GLU A 79 -33.76 -1.92 -9.48
N GLU A 80 -33.99 -2.39 -10.70
CA GLU A 80 -35.32 -2.70 -11.21
C GLU A 80 -35.97 -3.77 -10.33
N GLU A 81 -37.21 -3.48 -10.01
CA GLU A 81 -38.17 -4.17 -9.18
C GLU A 81 -38.05 -5.71 -9.13
N ARG A 82 -37.62 -6.18 -7.95
CA ARG A 82 -38.12 -7.39 -7.26
C ARG A 82 -38.46 -8.62 -8.15
N SER A 83 -37.43 -9.26 -8.72
CA SER A 83 -37.57 -10.64 -9.24
C SER A 83 -37.19 -11.68 -8.16
N PRO A 84 -37.87 -12.85 -8.06
CA PRO A 84 -37.76 -13.74 -6.90
C PRO A 84 -36.37 -14.37 -6.80
N ARG A 85 -35.88 -14.49 -5.56
CA ARG A 85 -34.57 -15.06 -5.20
C ARG A 85 -34.36 -16.46 -5.78
N THR A 86 -33.79 -16.57 -6.96
CA THR A 86 -33.27 -17.84 -7.48
C THR A 86 -31.84 -18.03 -6.97
N ALA A 87 -31.64 -19.16 -6.29
CA ALA A 87 -30.49 -19.50 -5.45
C ALA A 87 -29.13 -19.08 -6.02
N LEU A 88 -28.38 -18.29 -5.25
CA LEU A 88 -26.96 -18.04 -5.45
C LEU A 88 -26.22 -19.38 -5.55
N GLN A 89 -25.79 -19.75 -6.76
CA GLN A 89 -24.89 -20.88 -6.95
C GLN A 89 -23.58 -20.57 -6.23
N ARG A 90 -23.34 -21.27 -5.10
CA ARG A 90 -22.10 -21.20 -4.34
C ARG A 90 -20.95 -21.60 -5.27
N ARG A 91 -20.08 -20.65 -5.62
CA ARG A 91 -18.79 -20.95 -6.28
C ARG A 91 -18.04 -21.97 -5.41
N ARG A 92 -17.86 -23.19 -5.93
CA ARG A 92 -16.98 -24.20 -5.35
C ARG A 92 -15.57 -23.62 -5.27
N ARG A 93 -14.98 -23.66 -4.07
CA ARG A 93 -13.54 -23.39 -3.88
C ARG A 93 -12.76 -24.50 -4.57
N SER A 94 -11.89 -24.15 -5.51
CA SER A 94 -10.94 -25.08 -6.13
C SER A 94 -9.91 -25.54 -5.09
N SER A 95 -9.81 -26.84 -4.88
CA SER A 95 -8.78 -27.46 -4.06
C SER A 95 -7.44 -27.39 -4.78
N CYS A 96 -6.39 -26.88 -4.11
CA CYS A 96 -5.01 -27.00 -4.56
C CYS A 96 -4.61 -28.47 -4.56
N SER A 97 -3.92 -28.90 -5.62
CA SER A 97 -2.99 -30.03 -5.63
C SER A 97 -1.57 -29.49 -5.59
#